data_AF-A0A7S2BHI1-F1
#
_entry.id   AF-A0A7S2BHI1-F1
#
_cell.length_a   1.000
_cell.length_b   1.000
_cell.length_c   1.000
_cell.angle_alpha   90.00
_cell.angle_beta   90.00
_cell.angle_gamma   90.00
#
_symmetry.space_group_name_H-M   'P 1'
#
loop_
_entity.id
_entity.type
_entity.pdbx_description
1 polymer ?
#
loop_
_entity_poly.entity_id
_entity_poly.type
_entity_poly.pdbx_seq_one_letter_code
_entity_poly.pdbx_strand_id
1 'polypeptide(L)'
;VAFRSAYVEQLGLEPDFTNYAMNFKDTDPFIDTLDYILVRDGMSLKSTESGGMVATGVKTRMEVTDVRALPHRKEVTDGPYPNDKELSDHAMLKANLTIT
;
A
#
# COMPACT_ATOMS: atom_id res chain seq x y z
N VAL A 1 -12.75 14.14 -0.48
CA VAL A 1 -12.44 13.13 -1.53
C VAL A 1 -11.62 12.04 -0.86
N ALA A 2 -11.97 10.78 -1.07
CA ALA A 2 -11.35 9.64 -0.38
C ALA A 2 -9.95 9.35 -0.93
N PHE A 3 -9.11 8.73 -0.11
CA PHE A 3 -7.89 8.07 -0.59
C PHE A 3 -8.26 6.86 -1.47
N ARG A 4 -7.38 6.53 -2.40
CA ARG A 4 -7.51 5.38 -3.30
C ARG A 4 -6.32 4.44 -3.12
N SER A 5 -6.50 3.14 -3.24
CA SER A 5 -5.39 2.18 -3.16
C SER A 5 -4.67 2.06 -4.51
N ALA A 6 -3.35 2.18 -4.50
CA ALA A 6 -2.55 2.00 -5.70
C ALA A 6 -2.67 0.59 -6.30
N TYR A 7 -2.78 -0.43 -5.46
CA TYR A 7 -2.89 -1.82 -5.91
C TYR A 7 -4.28 -2.12 -6.47
N VAL A 8 -5.34 -1.65 -5.82
CA VAL A 8 -6.70 -1.79 -6.36
C VAL A 8 -6.83 -1.06 -7.70
N GLU A 9 -6.23 0.11 -7.86
CA GLU A 9 -6.29 0.84 -9.13
C GLU A 9 -5.59 0.12 -10.28
N GLN A 10 -4.42 -0.47 -10.02
CA GLN A 10 -3.62 -1.09 -11.06
C GLN A 10 -3.98 -2.55 -11.33
N LEU A 11 -4.32 -3.30 -10.28
CA LEU A 11 -4.52 -4.75 -10.35
C LEU A 11 -5.97 -5.17 -10.05
N GLY A 12 -6.82 -4.26 -9.58
CA GLY A 12 -8.23 -4.54 -9.25
C GLY A 12 -8.46 -5.13 -7.85
N LEU A 13 -7.39 -5.45 -7.12
CA LEU A 13 -7.42 -5.99 -5.76
C LEU A 13 -6.17 -5.61 -4.98
N GLU A 14 -6.25 -5.71 -3.65
CA GLU A 14 -5.07 -5.64 -2.79
C GLU A 14 -4.22 -6.91 -2.95
N PRO A 15 -2.91 -6.86 -2.61
CA PRO A 15 -2.10 -8.06 -2.48
C PRO A 15 -2.78 -9.10 -1.59
N ASP A 16 -2.49 -10.39 -1.85
CA ASP A 16 -3.00 -11.46 -1.00
C ASP A 16 -2.30 -11.49 0.36
N PHE A 17 -1.04 -11.04 0.45
CA PHE A 17 -0.38 -10.76 1.72
C PHE A 17 0.65 -9.64 1.54
N THR A 18 0.94 -8.93 2.62
CA THR A 18 2.08 -8.01 2.74
C THR A 18 2.91 -8.29 3.98
N ASN A 19 2.41 -9.12 4.89
CA ASN A 19 3.16 -9.67 6.02
C ASN A 19 3.09 -11.21 5.98
N TYR A 20 4.22 -11.87 6.24
CA TYR A 20 4.30 -13.31 6.45
C TYR A 20 5.18 -13.63 7.68
N ALA A 21 4.77 -13.18 8.86
CA ALA A 21 5.55 -13.29 10.08
C ALA A 21 5.53 -14.68 10.72
N MET A 22 6.70 -15.11 11.22
CA MET A 22 6.81 -16.29 12.06
C MET A 22 6.19 -16.05 13.46
N ASN A 23 5.38 -17.00 13.93
CA ASN A 23 4.87 -17.00 15.29
C ASN A 23 5.83 -17.76 16.23
N PHE A 24 6.27 -17.12 17.32
CA PHE A 24 7.24 -17.68 18.29
C PHE A 24 6.66 -18.75 19.24
N LYS A 25 5.45 -19.27 19.00
CA LYS A 25 4.72 -20.19 19.90
C LYS A 25 4.39 -21.56 19.27
N ASP A 26 5.16 -21.99 18.28
CA ASP A 26 4.92 -23.24 17.53
C ASP A 26 3.52 -23.32 16.89
N THR A 27 2.95 -22.17 16.55
CA THR A 27 1.68 -22.06 15.81
C THR A 27 1.94 -21.74 14.35
N ASP A 28 0.93 -21.93 13.52
CA ASP A 28 0.96 -21.51 12.12
C ASP A 28 1.45 -20.05 12.01
N PRO A 29 2.29 -19.70 11.03
CA PRO A 29 2.73 -18.33 10.85
C PRO A 29 1.54 -17.43 10.50
N PHE A 30 1.66 -16.15 10.84
CA PHE A 30 0.66 -15.15 10.47
C PHE A 30 0.94 -14.65 9.05
N ILE A 31 -0.06 -14.68 8.18
CA ILE A 31 0.07 -14.23 6.79
C ILE A 31 -1.18 -13.47 6.35
N ASP A 32 -1.03 -12.17 6.10
CA ASP A 32 -2.13 -11.29 5.71
C ASP A 32 -1.66 -9.97 5.08
N THR A 33 -2.62 -9.19 4.58
CA THR A 33 -2.41 -7.86 3.98
C THR A 33 -2.60 -6.77 5.01
N LEU A 34 -1.48 -6.15 5.41
CA LEU A 34 -1.43 -5.13 6.46
C LEU A 34 -0.94 -3.76 5.95
N ASP A 35 -0.30 -3.73 4.78
CA ASP A 35 0.37 -2.55 4.23
C ASP A 35 -0.33 -2.07 2.97
N TYR A 36 -0.39 -0.75 2.79
CA TYR A 36 -1.11 -0.12 1.69
C TYR A 36 -0.35 1.11 1.19
N ILE A 37 -0.37 1.33 -0.13
CA ILE A 37 0.00 2.63 -0.72
C ILE A 37 -1.30 3.35 -1.10
N LEU A 38 -1.69 4.29 -0.25
CA LEU A 38 -2.88 5.11 -0.46
C LEU A 38 -2.53 6.43 -1.14
N VAL A 39 -3.21 6.73 -2.24
CA VAL A 39 -2.93 7.86 -3.12
C VAL A 39 -4.15 8.78 -3.19
N ARG A 40 -3.91 10.08 -3.23
CA ARG A 40 -4.96 11.08 -3.45
C ARG A 40 -4.42 12.26 -4.24
N ASP A 41 -5.32 12.92 -4.95
CA ASP A 41 -5.01 14.19 -5.62
C ASP A 41 -4.63 15.28 -4.60
N GLY A 42 -3.66 16.10 -5.00
CA GLY A 42 -3.30 17.32 -4.29
C GLY A 42 -4.43 18.33 -4.38
N MET A 43 -4.79 18.93 -3.25
CA MET A 43 -5.92 19.89 -3.19
C MET A 43 -5.41 21.31 -3.04
N SER A 44 -6.06 22.25 -3.72
CA SER A 44 -5.95 23.68 -3.40
C SER A 44 -6.64 23.93 -2.07
N LEU A 45 -5.97 24.64 -1.17
CA LEU A 45 -6.48 24.95 0.16
C LEU A 45 -6.66 26.47 0.30
N LYS A 46 -7.75 26.90 0.91
CA LYS A 46 -7.95 28.30 1.36
C LYS A 46 -8.13 28.35 2.86
N SER A 47 -7.61 29.40 3.49
CA SER A 47 -7.84 29.66 4.91
C SER A 47 -9.31 30.02 5.15
N THR A 48 -9.89 29.52 6.24
CA THR A 48 -11.19 29.97 6.75
C THR A 48 -10.99 31.18 7.67
N GLU A 49 -12.06 31.95 7.89
CA GLU A 49 -12.04 33.09 8.84
C GLU A 49 -11.67 32.65 10.28
N SER A 50 -11.96 31.40 10.63
CA SER A 50 -11.57 30.77 11.90
C SER A 50 -10.13 30.23 11.93
N GLY A 51 -9.34 30.41 10.87
CA GLY A 51 -7.94 29.96 10.78
C GLY A 51 -7.74 28.49 10.38
N GLY A 52 -8.81 27.77 10.01
CA GLY A 52 -8.72 26.43 9.42
C GLY A 52 -8.37 26.48 7.94
N MET A 53 -8.22 25.31 7.29
CA MET A 53 -8.08 25.20 5.84
C MET A 53 -9.23 24.40 5.24
N VAL A 54 -9.79 24.89 4.13
CA VAL A 54 -10.80 24.17 3.34
C VAL A 54 -10.26 23.85 1.95
N ALA A 55 -10.47 22.62 1.50
CA ALA A 55 -10.15 22.22 0.14
C ALA A 55 -11.12 22.87 -0.85
N THR A 56 -10.60 23.58 -1.85
CA THR A 56 -11.41 24.32 -2.83
C THR A 56 -11.39 23.72 -4.22
N GLY A 57 -10.66 22.63 -4.42
CA GLY A 57 -10.55 21.92 -5.68
C GLY A 57 -9.27 21.10 -5.76
N VAL A 58 -9.18 20.26 -6.80
CA VAL A 58 -7.95 19.55 -7.13
C VAL A 58 -6.96 20.54 -7.73
N LYS A 59 -5.74 20.58 -7.19
CA LYS A 59 -4.59 21.33 -7.70
C LYS A 59 -3.69 20.45 -8.57
N THR A 60 -3.57 19.18 -8.21
CA THR A 60 -2.61 18.26 -8.82
C THR A 60 -3.22 16.87 -8.81
N ARG A 61 -3.22 16.20 -9.95
CA ARG A 61 -3.65 14.81 -10.06
C ARG A 61 -2.46 13.89 -9.78
N MET A 62 -2.73 12.85 -9.01
CA MET A 62 -1.76 11.78 -8.73
C MET A 62 -2.23 10.53 -9.44
N GLU A 63 -1.56 10.12 -10.51
CA GLU A 63 -1.91 8.93 -11.27
C GLU A 63 -0.95 7.79 -10.91
N VAL A 64 -1.49 6.67 -10.46
CA VAL A 64 -0.70 5.45 -10.31
C VAL A 64 -0.52 4.87 -11.71
N THR A 65 0.72 4.65 -12.13
CA THR A 65 1.03 4.16 -13.48
C THR A 65 1.43 2.70 -13.50
N ASP A 66 1.93 2.17 -12.39
CA ASP A 66 2.32 0.77 -12.24
C ASP A 66 2.49 0.43 -10.74
N VAL A 67 2.41 -0.86 -10.41
CA VAL A 67 2.74 -1.40 -9.09
C VAL A 67 3.56 -2.68 -9.22
N ARG A 68 4.41 -2.97 -8.24
CA ARG A 68 5.07 -4.28 -8.16
C ARG A 68 4.05 -5.32 -7.72
N ALA A 69 3.64 -6.22 -8.61
CA ALA A 69 2.82 -7.37 -8.24
C ALA A 69 3.54 -8.26 -7.20
N LEU A 70 2.82 -8.66 -6.16
CA LEU A 70 3.27 -9.65 -5.18
C LEU A 70 2.66 -11.02 -5.52
N PRO A 71 3.39 -12.12 -5.25
CA PRO A 71 2.87 -13.47 -5.47
C PRO A 71 1.66 -13.76 -4.56
N HIS A 72 0.82 -14.70 -4.97
CA HIS A 72 -0.23 -15.20 -4.08
C HIS A 72 0.37 -16.09 -2.98
N ARG A 73 -0.17 -16.11 -1.76
CA ARG A 73 0.44 -16.86 -0.62
C ARG A 73 0.67 -18.35 -0.88
N LYS A 74 -0.13 -18.95 -1.78
CA LYS A 74 -0.01 -20.36 -2.21
C LYS A 74 1.18 -20.64 -3.13
N GLU A 75 1.74 -19.60 -3.75
CA GLU A 75 2.89 -19.68 -4.66
C GLU A 75 4.21 -19.52 -3.91
N VAL A 76 4.17 -19.06 -2.67
CA VAL A 76 5.33 -18.82 -1.81
C VAL A 76 5.67 -20.09 -1.06
N THR A 77 6.86 -20.65 -1.31
CA THR A 77 7.33 -21.89 -0.69
C THR A 77 8.50 -21.70 0.27
N ASP A 78 8.91 -20.45 0.50
CA ASP A 78 10.11 -20.11 1.25
C ASP A 78 9.83 -19.25 2.50
N GLY A 79 8.58 -19.10 2.91
CA GLY A 79 8.23 -18.46 4.18
C GLY A 79 8.28 -19.42 5.40
N PRO A 80 8.02 -18.92 6.60
CA PRO A 80 7.74 -17.51 6.91
C PRO A 80 8.98 -16.61 6.85
N TYR A 81 8.73 -15.32 6.98
CA TYR A 81 9.71 -14.24 6.95
C TYR A 81 9.85 -13.57 8.35
N PRO A 82 10.97 -12.88 8.63
CA PRO A 82 12.20 -12.87 7.82
C PRO A 82 12.91 -14.23 7.83
N ASN A 83 13.82 -14.44 6.87
CA ASN A 83 14.71 -15.60 6.78
C ASN A 83 16.00 -15.25 6.00
N ASP A 84 16.78 -16.26 5.62
CA ASP A 84 18.06 -16.07 4.92
C ASP A 84 17.94 -15.37 3.55
N LYS A 85 16.75 -15.36 2.94
CA LYS A 85 16.47 -14.74 1.63
C LYS A 85 15.73 -13.42 1.73
N GLU A 86 14.89 -13.24 2.74
CA GLU A 86 14.10 -12.03 2.94
C GLU A 86 14.32 -11.46 4.33
N LEU A 87 14.75 -10.19 4.40
CA LEU A 87 15.26 -9.58 5.64
C LEU A 87 14.15 -9.00 6.52
N SER A 88 12.93 -8.85 5.98
CA SER A 88 11.75 -8.36 6.72
C SER A 88 10.61 -9.36 6.63
N ASP A 89 9.79 -9.45 7.66
CA ASP A 89 8.51 -10.15 7.62
C ASP A 89 7.47 -9.47 6.72
N HIS A 90 7.71 -8.22 6.30
CA HIS A 90 6.86 -7.49 5.38
C HIS A 90 7.43 -7.48 3.94
N ALA A 91 6.58 -7.81 2.98
CA ALA A 91 6.87 -7.73 1.56
C ALA A 91 6.89 -6.27 1.08
N MET A 92 7.90 -5.91 0.30
CA MET A 92 8.07 -4.56 -0.22
C MET A 92 6.95 -4.18 -1.20
N LEU A 93 6.17 -3.17 -0.83
CA LEU A 93 5.26 -2.50 -1.76
C LEU A 93 6.00 -1.45 -2.59
N LYS A 94 5.64 -1.35 -3.87
CA LYS A 94 6.18 -0.32 -4.76
C LYS A 94 5.10 0.12 -5.76
N ALA A 95 4.98 1.43 -5.95
CA ALA A 95 4.13 2.04 -6.95
C ALA A 95 4.91 3.12 -7.71
N ASN A 96 4.66 3.22 -9.02
CA ASN A 96 5.10 4.35 -9.83
C ASN A 96 3.94 5.35 -9.92
N LEU A 97 4.24 6.65 -9.77
CA LEU A 97 3.25 7.71 -9.85
C LEU A 97 3.67 8.77 -10.86
N THR A 98 2.70 9.32 -11.57
CA THR A 98 2.83 10.55 -12.37
C THR A 98 2.01 11.65 -11.73
N ILE A 99 2.55 12.87 -11.80
CA ILE A 99 1.98 14.07 -11.21
C ILE A 99 1.66 15.04 -12.35
N THR A 100 0.40 15.46 -12.47
CA THR A 100 -0.08 16.40 -13.49
C THR A 100 -0.90 17.54 -12.91
#